data_AF-A0AAN9C2U2-F1
#
_entry.id   AF-A0AAN9C2U2-F1
#
_cell.length_a   1.000
_cell.length_b   1.000
_cell.length_c   1.000
_cell.angle_alpha   90.00
_cell.angle_beta   90.00
_cell.angle_gamma   90.00
#
_symmetry.space_group_name_H-M   'P 1'
#
loop_
_entity.id
_entity.type
_entity.pdbx_description
1 polymer ?
#
loop_
_entity_poly.entity_id
_entity_poly.type
_entity_poly.pdbx_seq_one_letter_code
_entity_poly.pdbx_strand_id
1 'polypeptide(L)'
;MSDANKIKLGTDEKQERLIWIDLEMTGLDVETDEIIEIACLVSTGSLDVVVEGPNIVIHQPKEVMDRMEEWCIQHHGQSGLTKAVLESKISTSDAEQKVLSFLQQHTVAGKAPLAGNSVFMDKAFLQKYMPSLVNHMHYRIVDVSTVKELCRSWYPDEFQKGPQKDCNHRALDDIRESIKELQYYRQAIFKSTAS
;
A
#
# COMPACT_ATOMS: atom_id res chain seq x y z
N MET A 1 -8.21 -18.85 -39.53
CA MET A 1 -8.69 -17.49 -39.17
C MET A 1 -8.86 -17.46 -37.67
N SER A 2 -8.04 -16.63 -37.03
CA SER A 2 -8.05 -16.16 -35.64
C SER A 2 -8.43 -17.14 -34.52
N ASP A 3 -7.41 -17.77 -33.94
CA ASP A 3 -7.38 -18.16 -32.53
C ASP A 3 -7.44 -16.88 -31.68
N ALA A 4 -8.65 -16.45 -31.34
CA ALA A 4 -8.89 -15.32 -30.46
C ALA A 4 -8.68 -15.73 -29.00
N ASN A 5 -7.76 -15.03 -28.33
CA ASN A 5 -7.69 -14.80 -26.88
C ASN A 5 -7.97 -16.00 -25.97
N LYS A 6 -7.00 -16.90 -25.84
CA LYS A 6 -6.72 -17.45 -24.50
C LYS A 6 -5.99 -16.37 -23.72
N ILE A 7 -6.68 -15.70 -22.80
CA ILE A 7 -6.03 -14.91 -21.75
C ILE A 7 -5.15 -15.91 -20.99
N LYS A 8 -3.83 -15.85 -21.20
CA LYS A 8 -2.89 -16.56 -20.34
C LYS A 8 -2.98 -15.89 -18.98
N LEU A 9 -3.67 -16.53 -18.03
CA LEU A 9 -3.50 -16.19 -16.62
C LEU A 9 -2.01 -16.39 -16.29
N GLY A 10 -1.31 -15.31 -15.93
CA GLY A 10 0.00 -15.40 -15.28
C GLY A 10 1.23 -15.32 -16.19
N THR A 11 1.28 -14.38 -17.15
CA THR A 11 2.59 -13.83 -17.56
C THR A 11 2.95 -12.70 -16.58
N ASP A 12 4.14 -12.74 -15.96
CA ASP A 12 4.66 -11.63 -15.15
C ASP A 12 5.05 -10.47 -16.07
N GLU A 13 4.05 -9.86 -16.69
CA GLU A 13 4.23 -8.70 -17.52
C GLU A 13 4.23 -7.47 -16.60
N LYS A 14 5.28 -6.65 -16.71
CA LYS A 14 5.44 -5.44 -15.90
C LYS A 14 4.23 -4.48 -15.96
N GLN A 15 3.42 -4.58 -17.02
CA GLN A 15 2.20 -3.79 -17.22
C GLN A 15 1.00 -4.27 -16.39
N GLU A 16 1.01 -5.52 -15.91
CA GLU A 16 -0.05 -6.13 -15.11
C GLU A 16 0.30 -6.21 -13.61
N ARG A 17 1.42 -5.63 -13.21
CA ARG A 17 1.88 -5.59 -11.81
C ARG A 17 1.05 -4.64 -10.97
N LEU A 18 1.05 -4.88 -9.67
CA LEU A 18 0.46 -4.00 -8.65
C LEU A 18 1.57 -3.35 -7.84
N ILE A 19 1.38 -2.08 -7.51
CA ILE A 19 2.26 -1.32 -6.62
C ILE A 19 1.59 -1.25 -5.27
N TRP A 20 2.15 -1.90 -4.27
CA TRP A 20 1.67 -1.85 -2.90
C TRP A 20 2.45 -0.78 -2.15
N ILE A 21 1.73 0.17 -1.57
CA ILE A 21 2.29 1.19 -0.68
C ILE A 21 1.39 1.28 0.54
N ASP A 22 2.02 1.46 1.69
CA ASP A 22 1.39 1.79 2.95
C ASP A 22 2.19 2.94 3.56
N LEU A 23 1.46 3.88 4.17
CA LEU A 23 2.01 5.05 4.81
C LEU A 23 1.62 5.06 6.29
N GLU A 24 2.58 5.46 7.11
CA GLU A 24 2.26 5.99 8.44
C GLU A 24 2.30 7.51 8.37
N MET A 25 1.30 8.15 8.99
CA MET A 25 1.12 9.60 9.04
C MET A 25 0.99 10.10 10.47
N THR A 26 1.17 11.42 10.65
CA THR A 26 0.90 12.09 11.94
C THR A 26 -0.59 12.18 12.27
N GLY A 27 -1.47 11.91 11.29
CA GLY A 27 -2.91 11.95 11.38
C GLY A 27 -3.55 11.73 9.99
N LEU A 28 -4.83 12.07 9.84
CA LEU A 28 -5.61 11.80 8.62
C LEU A 28 -5.98 13.07 7.82
N ASP A 29 -5.62 14.26 8.29
CA ASP A 29 -5.88 15.51 7.58
C ASP A 29 -4.69 15.86 6.67
N VAL A 30 -4.86 15.59 5.38
CA VAL A 30 -3.85 15.88 4.34
C VAL A 30 -3.41 17.35 4.35
N GLU A 31 -4.22 18.28 4.88
CA GLU A 31 -3.84 19.69 4.96
C GLU A 31 -2.85 20.01 6.07
N THR A 32 -2.85 19.24 7.15
CA THR A 32 -2.05 19.54 8.37
C THR A 32 -1.08 18.44 8.77
N ASP A 33 -1.33 17.21 8.34
CA ASP A 33 -0.56 16.02 8.72
C ASP A 33 0.53 15.70 7.70
N GLU A 34 1.54 14.99 8.17
CA GLU A 34 2.75 14.69 7.43
C GLU A 34 3.00 13.17 7.32
N ILE A 35 3.65 12.75 6.24
CA ILE A 35 4.10 11.36 6.07
C ILE A 35 5.34 11.12 6.94
N ILE A 36 5.34 10.03 7.71
CA ILE A 36 6.42 9.66 8.65
C ILE A 36 7.03 8.28 8.39
N GLU A 37 6.32 7.36 7.72
CA GLU A 37 6.87 6.11 7.19
C GLU A 37 6.26 5.82 5.81
N ILE A 38 7.07 5.23 4.93
CA ILE A 38 6.60 4.70 3.65
C ILE A 38 7.25 3.34 3.41
N ALA A 39 6.44 2.34 3.10
CA ALA A 39 6.91 1.07 2.56
C ALA A 39 6.37 0.86 1.14
N CYS A 40 7.11 0.10 0.35
CA CYS A 40 6.67 -0.27 -1.00
C CYS A 40 7.01 -1.71 -1.33
N LEU A 41 6.13 -2.38 -2.07
CA LEU A 41 6.30 -3.73 -2.60
C LEU A 41 5.67 -3.83 -3.98
N VAL A 42 6.23 -4.68 -4.85
CA VAL A 42 5.64 -4.97 -6.17
C VAL A 42 5.21 -6.42 -6.24
N SER A 43 3.97 -6.67 -6.67
CA SER A 43 3.44 -8.01 -6.92
C SER A 43 3.03 -8.20 -8.38
N THR A 44 2.86 -9.46 -8.79
CA THR A 44 2.12 -9.79 -10.02
C THR A 44 0.63 -9.47 -9.84
N GLY A 45 -0.13 -9.47 -10.94
CA GLY A 45 -1.59 -9.38 -10.88
C GLY A 45 -2.26 -10.58 -10.18
N SER A 46 -1.53 -11.69 -10.00
CA SER A 46 -1.97 -12.85 -9.21
C SER A 46 -1.63 -12.77 -7.72
N LEU A 47 -1.09 -11.63 -7.27
CA LEU A 47 -0.73 -11.35 -5.87
C LEU A 47 0.51 -12.10 -5.38
N ASP A 48 1.34 -12.62 -6.29
CA ASP A 48 2.66 -13.16 -5.94
C ASP A 48 3.66 -12.02 -5.80
N VAL A 49 4.39 -11.96 -4.69
CA VAL A 49 5.41 -10.93 -4.46
C VAL A 49 6.54 -11.11 -5.47
N VAL A 50 6.81 -10.05 -6.25
CA VAL A 50 7.93 -10.00 -7.20
C VAL A 50 9.18 -9.53 -6.47
N VAL A 51 9.06 -8.44 -5.71
CA VAL A 51 10.18 -7.81 -5.03
C VAL A 51 9.68 -6.90 -3.90
N GLU A 52 10.34 -6.96 -2.75
CA GLU A 52 10.16 -5.99 -1.66
C GLU A 52 11.00 -4.74 -1.93
N GLY A 53 10.39 -3.58 -1.75
CA GLY A 53 11.01 -2.29 -2.01
C GLY A 53 11.53 -1.61 -0.75
N PRO A 54 11.80 -0.30 -0.84
CA PRO A 54 12.22 0.48 0.31
C PRO A 54 11.17 0.48 1.43
N ASN A 55 11.66 0.40 2.68
CA ASN A 55 10.90 0.69 3.89
C ASN A 55 11.64 1.82 4.62
N ILE A 56 11.05 3.01 4.64
CA ILE A 56 11.74 4.28 4.93
C ILE A 56 10.98 5.03 6.00
N VAL A 57 11.66 5.31 7.11
CA VAL A 57 11.21 6.31 8.10
C VAL A 57 11.65 7.70 7.66
N ILE A 58 10.71 8.62 7.56
CA ILE A 58 10.90 9.99 7.07
C ILE A 58 11.06 10.92 8.26
N HIS A 59 12.03 11.83 8.20
CA HIS A 59 12.24 12.82 9.25
C HIS A 59 11.12 13.85 9.27
N GLN A 60 10.61 14.16 10.47
CA GLN A 60 9.76 15.31 10.73
C GLN A 60 10.28 16.09 11.95
N PRO A 61 10.15 17.43 11.96
CA PRO A 61 10.50 18.24 13.12
C PRO A 61 9.73 17.82 14.39
N LYS A 62 10.33 18.04 15.56
CA LYS A 62 9.69 17.70 16.84
C LYS A 62 8.34 18.40 17.00
N GLU A 63 8.23 19.64 16.53
CA GLU A 63 7.00 20.43 16.60
C GLU A 63 5.87 19.83 15.76
N VAL A 64 6.19 19.10 14.69
CA VAL A 64 5.18 18.36 13.91
C VAL A 64 4.73 17.14 14.70
N MET A 65 5.67 16.36 15.22
CA MET A 65 5.38 15.15 15.99
C MET A 65 4.60 15.43 17.28
N ASP A 66 4.86 16.57 17.93
CA ASP A 66 4.17 16.98 19.15
C ASP A 66 2.71 17.41 18.92
N ARG A 67 2.28 17.64 17.67
CA ARG A 67 0.90 18.01 17.32
C ARG A 67 -0.01 16.82 17.03
N MET A 68 0.54 15.62 16.96
CA MET A 68 -0.23 14.40 16.76
C MET A 68 -1.32 14.27 17.82
N GLU A 69 -2.45 13.70 17.43
CA GLU A 69 -3.49 13.37 18.41
C GLU A 69 -3.07 12.20 19.32
N GLU A 70 -3.77 12.05 20.45
CA GLU A 70 -3.43 11.08 21.50
C GLU A 70 -3.29 9.65 20.95
N TRP A 71 -4.15 9.25 20.01
CA TRP A 71 -4.09 7.93 19.41
C TRP A 71 -2.77 7.72 18.64
N CYS A 72 -2.40 8.65 17.76
CA CYS A 72 -1.14 8.61 17.01
C CYS A 72 0.09 8.64 17.93
N ILE A 73 0.07 9.47 18.99
CA ILE A 73 1.17 9.53 19.98
C ILE A 73 1.38 8.17 20.65
N GLN A 74 0.31 7.57 21.16
CA GLN A 74 0.40 6.27 21.83
C GLN A 74 0.86 5.18 20.87
N HIS A 75 0.27 5.16 19.67
CA HIS A 75 0.50 4.12 18.69
C HIS A 75 1.94 4.14 18.16
N HIS A 76 2.36 5.29 17.63
CA HIS A 76 3.71 5.48 17.09
C HIS A 76 4.80 5.43 18.17
N GLY A 77 4.44 5.76 19.40
CA GLY A 77 5.31 5.59 20.56
C GLY A 77 5.58 4.12 20.88
N GLN A 78 4.55 3.28 20.88
CA GLN A 78 4.66 1.84 21.18
C GLN A 78 5.42 1.08 20.10
N SER A 79 5.24 1.42 18.83
CA SER A 79 5.97 0.81 17.70
C SER A 79 7.44 1.27 17.63
N GLY A 80 7.81 2.33 18.37
CA GLY A 80 9.11 2.99 18.31
C GLY A 80 9.28 3.94 17.11
N LEU A 81 8.25 4.11 16.29
CA LEU A 81 8.28 4.95 15.10
C LEU A 81 8.54 6.42 15.45
N THR A 82 7.93 6.97 16.50
CA THR A 82 8.15 8.38 16.90
C THR A 82 9.63 8.68 17.12
N LYS A 83 10.35 7.78 17.79
CA LYS A 83 11.80 7.92 18.02
C LYS A 83 12.56 7.83 16.70
N ALA A 84 12.23 6.86 15.86
CA ALA A 84 12.89 6.66 14.58
C ALA A 84 12.71 7.87 13.63
N VAL A 85 11.54 8.53 13.66
CA VAL A 85 11.26 9.75 12.88
C VAL A 85 12.17 10.91 13.29
N LEU A 86 12.30 11.15 14.60
CA LEU A 86 13.15 12.21 15.13
C LEU A 86 14.64 11.96 14.85
N GLU A 87 15.07 10.70 14.81
CA GLU A 87 16.44 10.28 14.50
C GLU A 87 16.73 10.16 12.99
N SER A 88 15.69 10.08 12.16
CA SER A 88 15.83 9.95 10.70
C SER A 88 16.50 11.20 10.11
N LYS A 89 17.20 10.97 9.00
CA LYS A 89 17.86 12.01 8.19
C LYS A 89 17.33 12.04 6.76
N ILE A 90 16.29 11.27 6.47
CA ILE A 90 15.72 11.15 5.13
C ILE A 90 14.57 12.16 5.03
N SER A 91 14.67 13.09 4.09
CA SER A 91 13.57 14.02 3.80
C SER A 91 12.46 13.33 3.00
N THR A 92 11.25 13.92 2.99
CA THR A 92 10.14 13.44 2.15
C THR A 92 10.53 13.34 0.67
N SER A 93 11.32 14.30 0.17
CA SER A 93 11.80 14.27 -1.23
C SER A 93 12.80 13.14 -1.47
N ASP A 94 13.73 12.89 -0.53
CA ASP A 94 14.67 11.76 -0.65
C ASP A 94 13.92 10.41 -0.66
N ALA A 95 12.90 10.28 0.19
CA ALA A 95 12.04 9.11 0.24
C ALA A 95 11.28 8.92 -1.09
N GLU A 96 10.66 9.98 -1.61
CA GLU A 96 9.99 9.96 -2.93
C GLU A 96 10.93 9.43 -4.02
N GLN A 97 12.15 9.99 -4.12
CA GLN A 97 13.10 9.61 -5.17
C GLN A 97 13.58 8.17 -5.03
N LYS A 98 13.79 7.68 -3.79
CA LYS A 98 14.17 6.28 -3.54
C LYS A 98 13.07 5.32 -3.98
N VAL A 99 11.82 5.60 -3.62
CA VAL A 99 10.67 4.75 -4.00
C VAL A 99 10.41 4.82 -5.50
N LEU A 100 10.45 6.02 -6.10
CA LEU A 100 10.28 6.19 -7.54
C LEU A 100 11.36 5.43 -8.34
N SER A 101 12.63 5.55 -7.94
CA SER A 101 13.73 4.84 -8.59
C SER A 101 13.57 3.33 -8.53
N PHE A 102 13.08 2.81 -7.39
CA PHE A 102 12.72 1.41 -7.25
C PHE A 102 11.58 1.02 -8.21
N LEU A 103 10.48 1.77 -8.23
CA LEU A 103 9.34 1.45 -9.08
C LEU A 103 9.69 1.48 -10.57
N GLN A 104 10.52 2.41 -11.03
CA GLN A 104 10.96 2.48 -12.42
C GLN A 104 11.70 1.22 -12.90
N GLN A 105 12.32 0.47 -11.98
CA GLN A 105 12.98 -0.81 -12.33
C GLN A 105 11.97 -1.95 -12.50
N HIS A 106 10.83 -1.87 -11.81
CA HIS A 106 9.89 -2.99 -11.67
C HIS A 106 8.52 -2.77 -12.30
N THR A 107 8.15 -1.56 -12.72
CA THR A 107 6.85 -1.27 -13.35
C THR A 107 6.99 -0.37 -14.56
N VAL A 108 5.97 -0.36 -15.41
CA VAL A 108 5.89 0.56 -16.55
C VAL A 108 5.10 1.79 -16.13
N ALA A 109 5.64 2.98 -16.42
CA ALA A 109 5.01 4.25 -16.09
C ALA A 109 3.56 4.31 -16.61
N GLY A 110 2.65 4.72 -15.73
CA GLY A 110 1.22 4.87 -16.02
C GLY A 110 0.45 3.56 -16.21
N LYS A 111 1.02 2.39 -15.88
CA LYS A 111 0.35 1.08 -16.07
C LYS A 111 -0.08 0.41 -14.78
N ALA A 112 0.81 0.30 -13.80
CA ALA A 112 0.53 -0.38 -12.56
C ALA A 112 -0.32 0.50 -11.62
N PRO A 113 -1.49 0.04 -11.14
CA PRO A 113 -2.27 0.77 -10.14
C PRO A 113 -1.66 0.64 -8.74
N LEU A 114 -1.96 1.63 -7.90
CA LEU A 114 -1.69 1.59 -6.46
C LEU A 114 -2.63 0.60 -5.77
N ALA A 115 -2.12 -0.20 -4.84
CA ALA A 115 -2.86 -1.22 -4.10
C ALA A 115 -2.56 -1.14 -2.60
N GLY A 116 -3.55 -1.49 -1.77
CA GLY A 116 -3.44 -1.45 -0.31
C GLY A 116 -4.83 -1.48 0.35
N ASN A 117 -4.87 -1.52 1.68
CA ASN A 117 -6.12 -1.34 2.43
C ASN A 117 -6.41 0.14 2.61
N SER A 118 -7.62 0.60 2.26
CA SER A 118 -8.03 2.00 2.43
C SER A 118 -7.07 2.98 1.74
N VAL A 119 -6.44 2.51 0.66
CA VAL A 119 -5.30 3.14 -0.01
C VAL A 119 -5.65 4.46 -0.71
N PHE A 120 -6.93 4.82 -0.71
CA PHE A 120 -7.36 6.15 -1.12
C PHE A 120 -6.78 7.25 -0.22
N MET A 121 -6.59 6.98 1.09
CA MET A 121 -5.96 7.92 2.02
C MET A 121 -4.48 8.07 1.71
N ASP A 122 -3.76 6.96 1.54
CA ASP A 122 -2.35 7.01 1.15
C ASP A 122 -2.16 7.80 -0.13
N LYS A 123 -3.01 7.53 -1.13
CA LYS A 123 -2.98 8.24 -2.40
C LYS A 123 -3.17 9.75 -2.23
N ALA A 124 -4.04 10.20 -1.33
CA ALA A 124 -4.25 11.62 -1.09
C ALA A 124 -2.99 12.30 -0.52
N PHE A 125 -2.32 11.65 0.44
CA PHE A 125 -1.02 12.12 0.94
C PHE A 125 0.06 12.08 -0.15
N LEU A 126 0.18 10.98 -0.90
CA LEU A 126 1.14 10.87 -2.00
C LEU A 126 0.92 11.95 -3.07
N GLN A 127 -0.33 12.31 -3.38
CA GLN A 127 -0.62 13.35 -4.36
C GLN A 127 -0.09 14.73 -3.94
N LYS A 128 -0.15 15.04 -2.65
CA LYS A 128 0.36 16.30 -2.10
C LYS A 128 1.87 16.29 -1.91
N TYR A 129 2.40 15.22 -1.31
CA TYR A 129 3.77 15.17 -0.79
C TYR A 129 4.77 14.46 -1.72
N MET A 130 4.30 13.57 -2.59
CA MET A 130 5.12 12.75 -3.50
C MET A 130 4.52 12.68 -4.92
N PRO A 131 4.27 13.82 -5.59
CA PRO A 131 3.51 13.87 -6.84
C PRO A 131 4.21 13.15 -8.00
N SER A 132 5.53 13.10 -8.04
CA SER A 132 6.28 12.39 -9.09
C SER A 132 6.04 10.88 -8.98
N LEU A 133 5.92 10.38 -7.75
CA LEU A 133 5.61 8.99 -7.47
C LEU A 133 4.21 8.62 -7.96
N VAL A 134 3.20 9.46 -7.68
CA VAL A 134 1.83 9.25 -8.18
C VAL A 134 1.76 9.29 -9.71
N ASN A 135 2.49 10.22 -10.34
CA ASN A 135 2.52 10.35 -11.80
C ASN A 135 3.12 9.11 -12.51
N HIS A 136 3.93 8.32 -11.83
CA HIS A 136 4.44 7.05 -12.36
C HIS A 136 3.39 5.93 -12.30
N MET A 137 2.39 6.02 -11.44
CA MET A 137 1.35 5.01 -11.27
C MET A 137 0.18 5.23 -12.23
N HIS A 138 -0.64 4.20 -12.43
CA HIS A 138 -1.93 4.36 -13.07
C HIS A 138 -2.91 5.12 -12.17
N TYR A 139 -3.89 5.84 -12.75
CA TYR A 139 -4.84 6.66 -11.97
C TYR A 139 -5.82 5.84 -11.11
N ARG A 140 -5.96 4.54 -11.36
CA ARG A 140 -6.84 3.65 -10.58
C ARG A 140 -6.13 3.13 -9.33
N ILE A 141 -6.93 2.70 -8.37
CA ILE A 141 -6.46 1.97 -7.19
C ILE A 141 -7.10 0.59 -7.13
N VAL A 142 -6.43 -0.34 -6.46
CA VAL A 142 -6.96 -1.62 -6.00
C VAL A 142 -7.08 -1.54 -4.49
N ASP A 143 -8.25 -1.15 -4.01
CA ASP A 143 -8.51 -0.97 -2.58
C ASP A 143 -9.05 -2.27 -1.97
N VAL A 144 -8.23 -2.93 -1.14
CA VAL A 144 -8.59 -4.17 -0.45
C VAL A 144 -9.77 -3.96 0.50
N SER A 145 -9.88 -2.78 1.12
CA SER A 145 -10.99 -2.45 2.01
C SER A 145 -12.31 -2.38 1.27
N THR A 146 -12.32 -2.00 -0.02
CA THR A 146 -13.54 -2.10 -0.84
C THR A 146 -14.03 -3.54 -0.91
N VAL A 147 -13.13 -4.50 -1.17
CA VAL A 147 -13.49 -5.92 -1.25
C VAL A 147 -13.92 -6.45 0.13
N LYS A 148 -13.27 -6.01 1.21
CA LYS A 148 -13.65 -6.33 2.59
C LYS A 148 -15.08 -5.91 2.92
N GLU A 149 -15.49 -4.70 2.56
CA GLU A 149 -16.86 -4.20 2.78
C GLU A 149 -17.91 -5.00 1.99
N LEU A 150 -17.58 -5.35 0.74
CA LEU A 150 -18.44 -6.21 -0.09
C LEU A 150 -18.54 -7.62 0.49
N CYS A 151 -17.43 -8.19 0.94
CA CYS A 151 -17.39 -9.51 1.61
C CYS A 151 -18.28 -9.51 2.85
N ARG A 152 -18.14 -8.51 3.74
CA ARG A 152 -18.97 -8.38 4.94
C ARG A 152 -20.47 -8.36 4.62
N SER A 153 -20.84 -7.65 3.56
CA SER A 153 -22.24 -7.41 3.20
C SER A 153 -22.86 -8.58 2.45
N TRP A 154 -22.11 -9.22 1.57
CA TRP A 154 -22.63 -10.24 0.63
C TRP A 154 -22.28 -11.67 1.03
N TYR A 155 -21.21 -11.85 1.82
CA TYR A 155 -20.61 -13.12 2.20
C TYR A 155 -20.23 -13.13 3.69
N PRO A 156 -21.19 -12.95 4.62
CA PRO A 156 -20.89 -12.76 6.05
C PRO A 156 -20.18 -13.97 6.68
N ASP A 157 -20.46 -15.19 6.21
CA ASP A 157 -19.83 -16.41 6.71
C ASP A 157 -18.35 -16.50 6.29
N GLU A 158 -18.01 -16.07 5.08
CA GLU A 158 -16.63 -15.95 4.60
C GLU A 158 -15.92 -14.81 5.32
N PHE A 159 -16.57 -13.65 5.51
CA PHE A 159 -16.00 -12.53 6.25
C PHE A 159 -15.52 -12.93 7.65
N GLN A 160 -16.30 -13.73 8.38
CA GLN A 160 -15.93 -14.23 9.72
C GLN A 160 -14.72 -15.18 9.72
N LYS A 161 -14.42 -15.84 8.59
CA LYS A 161 -13.29 -16.76 8.43
C LYS A 161 -12.04 -16.08 7.88
N GLY A 162 -12.13 -14.79 7.54
CA GLY A 162 -11.02 -14.01 7.02
C GLY A 162 -9.85 -13.92 8.01
N PRO A 163 -8.64 -13.61 7.52
CA PRO A 163 -7.48 -13.44 8.38
C PRO A 163 -7.70 -12.29 9.37
N GLN A 164 -7.30 -12.50 10.63
CA GLN A 164 -7.17 -11.41 11.59
C GLN A 164 -5.85 -10.69 11.34
N LYS A 165 -5.88 -9.36 11.39
CA LYS A 165 -4.67 -8.53 11.29
C LYS A 165 -3.97 -8.52 12.64
N ASP A 166 -2.64 -8.65 12.62
CA ASP A 166 -1.84 -8.53 13.84
C ASP A 166 -1.72 -7.05 14.26
N CYS A 167 -2.04 -6.11 13.36
CA CYS A 167 -2.05 -4.66 13.59
C CYS A 167 -0.76 -4.20 14.27
N ASN A 168 0.39 -4.53 13.66
CA ASN A 168 1.70 -4.10 14.18
C ASN A 168 2.06 -2.66 13.76
N HIS A 169 1.27 -2.03 12.87
CA HIS A 169 1.38 -0.63 12.43
C HIS A 169 2.80 -0.26 12.03
N ARG A 170 3.31 -1.05 11.09
CA ARG A 170 4.60 -0.88 10.44
C ARG A 170 4.37 -1.16 8.98
N ALA A 171 4.65 -0.16 8.15
CA ALA A 171 4.12 -0.09 6.79
C ALA A 171 4.37 -1.35 5.94
N LEU A 172 5.56 -1.97 6.04
CA LEU A 172 5.86 -3.18 5.24
C LEU A 172 5.08 -4.42 5.70
N ASP A 173 4.84 -4.55 7.01
CA ASP A 173 4.07 -5.67 7.54
C ASP A 173 2.58 -5.51 7.19
N ASP A 174 2.05 -4.28 7.26
CA ASP A 174 0.68 -3.96 6.86
C ASP A 174 0.44 -4.20 5.36
N ILE A 175 1.44 -3.95 4.49
CA ILE A 175 1.38 -4.36 3.07
C ILE A 175 1.25 -5.88 2.94
N ARG A 176 2.08 -6.65 3.66
CA ARG A 176 2.05 -8.12 3.59
C ARG A 176 0.71 -8.68 4.07
N GLU A 177 0.13 -8.09 5.11
CA GLU A 177 -1.22 -8.42 5.58
C GLU A 177 -2.28 -8.08 4.53
N SER A 178 -2.20 -6.91 3.90
CA SER A 178 -3.12 -6.46 2.85
C SER A 178 -3.13 -7.44 1.66
N ILE A 179 -1.95 -7.94 1.26
CA ILE A 179 -1.82 -8.95 0.19
C ILE A 179 -2.48 -10.26 0.61
N LYS A 180 -2.20 -10.76 1.81
CA LYS A 180 -2.81 -11.99 2.34
C LYS A 180 -4.33 -11.88 2.42
N GLU A 181 -4.83 -10.72 2.86
CA GLU A 181 -6.27 -10.44 2.92
C GLU A 181 -6.90 -10.48 1.51
N LEU A 182 -6.29 -9.83 0.51
CA LEU A 182 -6.82 -9.86 -0.85
C LEU A 182 -6.71 -11.25 -1.50
N GLN A 183 -5.64 -12.00 -1.20
CA GLN A 183 -5.50 -13.40 -1.62
C GLN A 183 -6.62 -14.27 -1.05
N TYR A 184 -6.97 -14.07 0.23
CA TYR A 184 -8.10 -14.74 0.85
C TYR A 184 -9.41 -14.43 0.11
N TYR A 185 -9.74 -13.16 -0.12
CA TYR A 185 -10.97 -12.80 -0.83
C TYR A 185 -11.00 -13.38 -2.24
N ARG A 186 -9.88 -13.32 -2.98
CA ARG A 186 -9.77 -13.91 -4.32
C ARG A 186 -10.14 -15.40 -4.33
N GLN A 187 -9.79 -16.15 -3.28
CA GLN A 187 -10.11 -17.57 -3.18
C GLN A 187 -11.53 -17.83 -2.66
N ALA A 188 -11.99 -17.03 -1.69
CA ALA A 188 -13.23 -17.28 -0.97
C ALA A 188 -14.48 -16.81 -1.70
N ILE A 189 -14.46 -15.62 -2.32
CA ILE A 189 -15.68 -14.95 -2.81
C ILE A 189 -15.68 -14.64 -4.31
N PHE A 190 -14.53 -14.72 -4.99
CA PHE A 190 -14.48 -14.59 -6.44
C PHE A 190 -14.69 -15.94 -7.11
N LYS A 191 -15.38 -15.92 -8.26
CA LYS A 191 -15.59 -17.13 -9.06
C LYS A 191 -14.24 -17.74 -9.44
N SER A 192 -14.07 -19.04 -9.18
CA SER A 192 -12.90 -19.78 -9.64
C SER A 192 -12.73 -19.63 -11.15
N THR A 193 -11.53 -19.29 -11.59
CA THR A 193 -11.15 -19.38 -13.00
C THR A 193 -11.08 -20.86 -13.35
N ALA A 194 -12.18 -21.41 -13.88
CA ALA A 194 -12.20 -22.79 -14.38
C ALA A 194 -11.07 -22.98 -15.40
N SER A 195 -10.31 -24.07 -15.21
CA SER A 195 -9.26 -24.56 -16.11
C SER A 195 -9.77 -24.82 -17.52
#